data_AF-A0A7C6RVJ5-F1
#
_entry.id   AF-A0A7C6RVJ5-F1
#
_cell.length_a   1.000
_cell.length_b   1.000
_cell.length_c   1.000
_cell.angle_alpha   90.00
_cell.angle_beta   90.00
_cell.angle_gamma   90.00
#
_symmetry.space_group_name_H-M   'P 1'
#
loop_
_entity.id
_entity.type
_entity.pdbx_description
1 polymer ?
#
loop_
_entity_poly.entity_id
_entity_poly.type
_entity_poly.pdbx_seq_one_letter_code
_entity_poly.pdbx_strand_id
1 'polypeptide(L)'
;MIPSAADHAADILASDGATVHRLTLRQSNAGSAPVLVDAAGTAFSPWTVELLRWPAAAETDLRRGGYLIDRCWTLEPWCNCAD
;
A
#
# COMPACT_ATOMS: atom_id res chain seq x y z
N MET A 1 22.86 24.70 -1.44
CA MET A 1 21.48 24.16 -1.53
C MET A 1 21.49 22.83 -0.82
N ILE A 2 20.88 22.75 0.37
CA ILE A 2 20.69 21.48 1.08
C ILE A 2 19.44 20.85 0.46
N PRO A 3 19.47 19.64 -0.12
CA PRO A 3 18.22 18.92 -0.29
C PRO A 3 17.80 18.50 1.11
N SER A 4 16.76 19.14 1.63
CA SER A 4 16.05 18.68 2.81
C SER A 4 15.55 17.26 2.55
N ALA A 5 16.34 16.27 2.94
CA ALA A 5 15.94 14.86 3.06
C ALA A 5 14.99 14.68 4.25
N ALA A 6 14.08 15.64 4.43
CA ALA A 6 12.95 15.50 5.31
C ALA A 6 11.89 14.73 4.53
N ASP A 7 11.73 13.47 4.90
CA ASP A 7 10.43 13.05 5.41
C ASP A 7 9.26 13.14 4.40
N HIS A 8 9.50 12.79 3.14
CA HIS A 8 8.41 12.25 2.31
C HIS A 8 8.22 10.76 2.61
N ALA A 9 8.17 10.41 3.90
CA ALA A 9 7.46 9.23 4.38
C ALA A 9 5.98 9.51 4.14
N ALA A 10 5.58 9.49 2.87
CA ALA A 10 4.34 10.07 2.47
C ALA A 10 3.21 9.23 3.05
N ASP A 11 2.47 9.84 3.98
CA ASP A 11 1.44 9.24 4.82
C ASP A 11 0.60 8.21 4.08
N ILE A 12 0.82 6.94 4.41
CA ILE A 12 -0.06 5.88 3.98
C ILE A 12 -1.10 5.72 5.08
N LEU A 13 -2.37 5.96 4.76
CA LEU A 13 -3.47 5.73 5.68
C LEU A 13 -4.09 4.38 5.35
N ALA A 14 -4.22 3.52 6.36
CA ALA A 14 -4.85 2.22 6.23
C ALA A 14 -5.79 1.96 7.40
N SER A 15 -6.87 1.22 7.18
CA SER A 15 -7.80 0.81 8.23
C SER A 15 -7.63 -0.68 8.53
N ASP A 16 -7.56 -1.06 9.80
CA ASP A 16 -7.63 -2.48 10.20
C ASP A 16 -9.08 -3.01 10.33
N GLY A 17 -10.07 -2.13 10.10
CA GLY A 17 -11.48 -2.41 10.33
C GLY A 17 -12.00 -1.88 11.67
N ALA A 18 -11.14 -1.69 12.67
CA ALA A 18 -11.48 -1.00 13.91
C ALA A 18 -10.96 0.45 13.97
N THR A 19 -9.75 0.69 13.47
CA THR A 19 -9.10 1.99 13.54
C THR A 19 -8.35 2.35 12.25
N VAL A 20 -8.21 3.66 12.02
CA VAL A 20 -7.37 4.17 10.93
C VAL A 20 -5.96 4.41 11.47
N HIS A 21 -4.99 3.77 10.82
CA HIS A 21 -3.57 3.87 11.13
C HIS A 21 -2.85 4.72 10.08
N ARG A 22 -1.85 5.46 10.55
CA ARG A 22 -0.87 6.12 9.69
C ARG A 22 0.38 5.24 9.63
N LEU A 23 0.58 4.63 8.47
CA LEU A 23 1.63 3.67 8.22
C LEU A 23 2.72 4.29 7.33
N THR A 24 3.92 3.74 7.47
CA THR A 24 5.07 4.04 6.63
C THR A 24 5.46 2.80 5.85
N LEU A 25 5.83 2.98 4.59
CA LEU A 25 6.35 1.89 3.78
C LEU A 25 7.82 1.66 4.07
N ARG A 26 8.16 0.48 4.59
CA ARG A 26 9.54 0.10 4.87
C ARG A 26 10.03 -0.85 3.81
N GLN A 27 11.10 -0.46 3.12
CA GLN A 27 11.82 -1.34 2.21
C GLN A 27 12.63 -2.36 3.01
N SER A 28 12.59 -3.63 2.60
CA SER A 28 13.45 -4.67 3.15
C SER A 28 14.75 -4.74 2.35
N ASN A 29 15.89 -4.60 3.04
CA ASN A 29 17.23 -4.57 2.42
C ASN A 29 17.64 -5.86 1.69
N ALA A 30 16.89 -6.96 1.84
CA ALA A 30 17.25 -8.30 1.36
C ALA A 30 16.36 -8.82 0.21
N GLY A 31 15.80 -7.94 -0.61
CA GLY A 31 14.96 -8.33 -1.75
C GLY A 31 13.57 -8.85 -1.37
N SER A 32 13.21 -8.80 -0.09
CA SER A 32 11.85 -9.07 0.37
C SER A 32 10.90 -7.94 -0.04
N ALA A 33 9.63 -8.28 -0.21
CA ALA A 33 8.60 -7.30 -0.53
C ALA A 33 8.56 -6.18 0.53
N PRO A 34 8.28 -4.93 0.13
CA PRO A 34 8.13 -3.82 1.07
C PRO A 34 6.93 -4.08 1.99
N VAL A 35 7.05 -3.64 3.25
CA VAL A 35 6.05 -3.89 4.30
C VAL A 35 5.60 -2.56 4.92
N LEU A 36 4.31 -2.44 5.18
CA LEU A 36 3.74 -1.33 5.93
C LEU A 36 4.01 -1.51 7.41
N VAL A 37 4.51 -0.46 8.06
CA VAL A 37 4.76 -0.42 9.49
C VAL A 37 4.11 0.79 10.13
N ASP A 38 3.57 0.64 11.33
CA ASP A 38 3.14 1.76 12.18
C ASP A 38 4.34 2.47 12.83
N ALA A 39 4.11 3.62 13.46
CA ALA A 39 5.08 4.36 14.27
C ALA A 39 5.77 3.50 15.36
N ALA A 40 5.08 2.49 15.91
CA ALA A 40 5.67 1.55 16.86
C ALA A 40 6.60 0.50 16.19
N GLY A 41 6.65 0.46 14.86
CA GLY A 41 7.42 -0.54 14.09
C GLY A 41 6.67 -1.85 13.85
N THR A 42 5.40 -1.94 14.24
CA THR A 42 4.54 -3.10 14.01
C THR A 42 4.26 -3.25 12.52
N ALA A 43 4.54 -4.42 11.95
CA ALA A 43 4.27 -4.73 10.56
C ALA A 43 2.80 -5.10 10.32
N PHE A 44 2.21 -4.59 9.26
CA PHE A 44 0.85 -4.89 8.83
C PHE A 44 0.88 -5.72 7.55
N SER A 45 0.10 -6.80 7.54
CA SER A 45 -0.05 -7.64 6.35
C SER A 45 -1.09 -7.04 5.39
N PRO A 46 -0.95 -7.25 4.07
CA PRO A 46 -1.86 -6.68 3.09
C PRO A 46 -3.31 -7.15 3.21
N TRP A 47 -3.55 -8.33 3.78
CA TRP A 47 -4.91 -8.85 4.04
C TRP A 47 -5.52 -8.37 5.37
N THR A 48 -4.73 -7.74 6.24
CA THR A 48 -5.19 -7.25 7.55
C THR A 48 -5.58 -5.78 7.55
N VAL A 49 -5.28 -5.05 6.46
CA VAL A 49 -5.57 -3.63 6.36
C VAL A 49 -6.12 -3.26 5.00
N GLU A 50 -7.04 -2.32 4.98
CA GLU A 50 -7.54 -1.68 3.77
C GLU A 50 -6.83 -0.34 3.59
N LEU A 51 -6.15 -0.17 2.45
CA LEU A 51 -5.52 1.10 2.11
C LEU A 51 -6.57 2.16 1.77
N LEU A 52 -6.56 3.27 2.50
CA LEU A 52 -7.48 4.40 2.32
C LEU A 52 -6.83 5.54 1.51
N ARG A 53 -5.54 5.79 1.74
CA ARG A 53 -4.79 6.86 1.08
C ARG A 53 -3.32 6.49 0.99
N TRP A 54 -2.71 6.79 -0.15
CA TRP A 54 -1.27 6.68 -0.34
C TRP A 54 -0.79 7.70 -1.37
N PRO A 55 0.50 8.09 -1.35
CA PRO A 55 1.12 8.88 -2.41
C PRO A 55 1.32 8.05 -3.68
N ALA A 56 1.24 8.69 -4.85
CA ALA A 56 1.55 8.04 -6.13
C ALA A 56 2.95 7.41 -6.16
N ALA A 57 3.93 8.02 -5.49
CA ALA A 57 5.29 7.51 -5.39
C ALA A 57 5.40 6.17 -4.65
N ALA A 58 4.47 5.83 -3.75
CA ALA A 58 4.46 4.57 -3.01
C ALA A 58 3.66 3.46 -3.71
N GLU A 59 2.92 3.77 -4.79
CA GLU A 59 2.03 2.82 -5.44
C GLU A 59 2.76 1.58 -5.96
N THR A 60 3.91 1.75 -6.61
CA THR A 60 4.70 0.64 -7.16
C THR A 60 5.17 -0.30 -6.05
N ASP A 61 5.71 0.24 -4.97
CA ASP A 61 6.14 -0.55 -3.82
C ASP A 61 4.94 -1.20 -3.11
N LEU A 62 3.81 -0.51 -2.95
CA LEU A 62 2.59 -1.08 -2.36
C LEU A 62 2.01 -2.24 -3.17
N ARG A 63 2.01 -2.15 -4.51
CA ARG A 63 1.67 -3.28 -5.40
C ARG A 63 2.64 -4.44 -5.21
N ARG A 64 3.95 -4.15 -5.14
CA ARG A 64 4.98 -5.17 -4.90
C ARG A 64 4.82 -5.85 -3.54
N GLY A 65 4.35 -5.11 -2.54
CA GLY A 65 4.00 -5.59 -1.20
C GLY A 65 2.67 -6.33 -1.12
N GLY A 66 1.88 -6.35 -2.20
CA GLY A 66 0.57 -6.99 -2.25
C GLY A 66 -0.56 -6.22 -1.57
N TYR A 67 -0.31 -4.99 -1.11
CA TYR A 67 -1.33 -4.12 -0.47
C TYR A 67 -2.32 -3.56 -1.47
N LEU A 68 -1.84 -3.33 -2.69
CA LEU A 68 -2.66 -3.00 -3.84
C LEU A 68 -2.79 -4.27 -4.66
N ILE A 69 -3.75 -5.12 -4.27
CA ILE A 69 -4.26 -6.10 -5.21
C ILE A 69 -4.89 -5.28 -6.32
N ASP A 70 -4.50 -5.55 -7.57
CA ASP A 70 -5.23 -5.05 -8.72
C ASP A 70 -6.64 -5.63 -8.59
N ARG A 71 -7.51 -4.92 -7.87
CA ARG A 71 -8.92 -4.96 -8.15
C ARG A 71 -9.02 -4.27 -9.50
N CYS A 72 -8.60 -4.99 -10.54
CA CYS A 72 -9.27 -4.93 -11.81
C CYS A 72 -10.73 -4.90 -11.39
N TRP A 73 -11.37 -3.76 -11.59
CA TRP A 73 -12.81 -3.68 -11.58
C TRP A 73 -13.24 -4.57 -12.75
N THR A 74 -13.16 -5.88 -12.57
CA THR A 74 -14.06 -6.85 -13.15
C THR A 74 -15.39 -6.62 -12.45
N LEU A 75 -15.93 -5.42 -12.62
CA LEU A 75 -17.34 -5.25 -12.89
C LEU A 75 -17.59 -6.10 -14.15
N GLU A 76 -17.97 -7.36 -13.92
CA GLU A 76 -18.56 -8.25 -14.92
C GLU A 76 -19.69 -7.56 -15.72
N PRO A 77 -20.20 -8.08 -16.86
CA PRO A 77 -19.77 -9.17 -17.74
C PRO A 77 -19.91 -8.74 -19.23
N TRP A 78 -18.97 -8.00 -19.80
CA TRP A 78 -19.00 -7.70 -21.25
C TRP A 78 -18.24 -8.74 -22.08
N CYS A 79 -17.86 -9.87 -21.48
CA CYS A 79 -17.64 -11.12 -22.22
C CYS A 79 -18.98 -11.63 -22.74
N ASN A 80 -19.57 -10.90 -23.68
CA ASN A 80 -20.66 -11.39 -24.50
C ASN A 80 -20.05 -12.36 -25.51
N CYS A 81 -19.74 -13.58 -25.06
CA CYS A 81 -19.60 -14.72 -25.94
C CYS A 81 -21.01 -15.14 -26.37
N ALA A 82 -21.49 -14.60 -27.49
CA ALA A 82 -22.46 -15.24 -28.41
C ALA A 82 -22.72 -14.33 -29.62
N ASP A 83 -21.99 -14.56 -30.71
CA ASP A 83 -22.49 -15.02 -32.03
C ASP A 83 -21.29 -15.46 -32.89
#